data_AF-A0A7Y4QX28-F1
#
_entry.id   AF-A0A7Y4QX28-F1
#
_cell.length_a   1.000
_cell.length_b   1.000
_cell.length_c   1.000
_cell.angle_alpha   90.00
_cell.angle_beta   90.00
_cell.angle_gamma   90.00
#
_symmetry.space_group_name_H-M   'P 1'
#
loop_
_entity.id
_entity.type
_entity.pdbx_description
1 polymer ?
#
loop_
_entity_poly.entity_id
_entity_poly.type
_entity_poly.pdbx_seq_one_letter_code
_entity_poly.pdbx_strand_id
1 'polypeptide(L)' 'MGRKIKIAKHVSEPEIRKLFQGSIHFKDKLKLLAIMNLYKGKTLIDTAEYLMLSYSNMKLFIKKWNELGLY' A
#
# COMPACT_ATOMS: atom_id res chain seq x y z
N MET A 1 -6.80 2.37 -18.96
CA MET A 1 -7.50 1.42 -18.05
C MET A 1 -6.48 0.78 -17.11
N GLY A 2 -6.41 1.22 -15.85
CA GLY A 2 -5.48 0.67 -14.86
C GLY A 2 -5.86 -0.76 -14.47
N ARG A 3 -4.94 -1.72 -14.66
CA ARG A 3 -5.17 -3.11 -14.25
C ARG A 3 -5.22 -3.18 -12.72
N LYS A 4 -6.24 -3.85 -12.16
CA LYS A 4 -6.27 -4.20 -10.73
C LYS A 4 -5.10 -5.14 -10.45
N ILE A 5 -4.27 -4.79 -9.47
CA ILE A 5 -3.13 -5.62 -9.07
C ILE A 5 -3.58 -6.61 -8.00
N LYS A 6 -3.10 -7.85 -8.09
CA LYS A 6 -3.23 -8.83 -7.01
C LYS A 6 -2.27 -8.44 -5.89
N ILE A 7 -2.81 -8.09 -4.73
CA ILE A 7 -2.05 -7.77 -3.53
C ILE A 7 -2.17 -8.91 -2.53
N ALA A 8 -1.05 -9.34 -1.97
CA ALA A 8 -1.03 -10.35 -0.93
C ALA A 8 -1.58 -9.77 0.39
N LYS A 9 -2.43 -10.55 1.05
CA LYS A 9 -3.02 -10.22 2.35
C LYS A 9 -2.15 -10.73 3.48
N HIS A 10 -0.94 -10.17 3.60
CA HIS A 10 0.00 -10.53 4.68
C HIS A 10 -0.49 -10.12 6.07
N VAL A 11 -1.32 -9.08 6.12
CA VAL A 11 -1.80 -8.46 7.36
C VAL A 11 -3.27 -8.13 7.17
N SER A 12 -4.07 -8.26 8.23
CA SER A 12 -5.49 -7.89 8.16
C SER A 12 -5.68 -6.37 8.09
N GLU A 13 -6.78 -5.89 7.52
CA GLU A 13 -7.07 -4.45 7.49
C GLU A 13 -7.11 -3.81 8.90
N PRO A 14 -7.68 -4.45 9.94
CA PRO A 14 -7.62 -3.91 11.31
C PRO A 14 -6.20 -3.75 11.84
N GLU A 15 -5.30 -4.69 11.56
CA GLU A 15 -3.89 -4.60 11.98
C GLU A 15 -3.16 -3.48 11.24
N ILE A 16 -3.38 -3.32 9.92
CA ILE A 16 -2.82 -2.19 9.16
C ILE A 16 -3.28 -0.86 9.75
N ARG A 17 -4.55 -0.76 10.18
CA ARG A 17 -5.08 0.45 10.84
C ARG A 17 -4.39 0.71 12.19
N LYS A 18 -4.16 -0.33 12.99
CA LYS A 18 -3.41 -0.20 14.26
C LYS A 18 -1.97 0.28 14.00
N LEU A 19 -1.29 -0.32 13.02
CA LEU A 19 0.07 0.09 12.64
C LEU A 19 0.11 1.52 12.12
N PHE A 20 -0.91 1.93 11.35
CA PHE A 20 -0.99 3.30 10.82
C PHE A 20 -1.15 4.33 11.95
N GLN A 21 -1.96 4.02 12.96
CA GLN A 21 -2.15 4.88 14.13
C GLN A 21 -0.91 4.94 15.02
N GLY A 22 -0.21 3.80 15.20
CA GLY A 22 0.99 3.72 16.03
C GLY A 22 2.27 4.21 15.36
N SER A 23 2.29 4.36 14.03
CA SER A 23 3.48 4.80 13.31
C SER A 23 3.75 6.29 13.53
N ILE A 24 4.99 6.64 13.83
CA ILE A 24 5.46 8.02 13.94
C ILE A 24 6.02 8.51 12.58
N HIS A 25 6.59 7.58 11.80
CA HIS A 25 7.25 7.92 10.55
C HIS A 25 6.26 8.12 9.40
N PHE A 26 6.32 9.30 8.78
CA PHE A 26 5.48 9.65 7.65
C PHE A 26 5.59 8.65 6.48
N LYS A 27 6.81 8.16 6.20
CA LYS A 27 7.05 7.17 5.14
C LYS A 27 6.28 5.87 5.37
N ASP A 28 6.21 5.40 6.62
CA ASP A 28 5.51 4.16 6.94
C ASP A 28 4.00 4.35 6.92
N LYS A 29 3.50 5.52 7.36
CA LYS A 29 2.09 5.90 7.16
C LYS A 29 1.70 5.89 5.68
N LEU A 30 2.53 6.43 4.80
CA LEU A 30 2.26 6.41 3.35
C LEU A 30 2.17 4.98 2.81
N LYS A 31 3.13 4.11 3.16
CA LYS A 31 3.12 2.69 2.76
C LYS A 31 1.83 2.00 3.21
N LEU A 32 1.48 2.14 4.50
CA LEU A 32 0.29 1.52 5.09
C LEU A 32 -1.00 2.04 4.44
N LEU A 33 -1.09 3.34 4.20
CA LEU A 33 -2.21 3.96 3.49
C LEU A 33 -2.34 3.45 2.05
N ALA A 34 -1.22 3.17 1.39
CA ALA A 34 -1.19 2.59 0.06
C ALA A 34 -1.79 1.18 0.05
N ILE A 35 -1.37 0.32 1.00
CA ILE A 35 -1.92 -1.03 1.15
C ILE A 35 -3.42 -0.98 1.46
N MET A 36 -3.86 -0.08 2.36
CA MET A 36 -5.29 0.09 2.68
C MET A 36 -6.12 0.46 1.44
N ASN A 37 -5.63 1.39 0.62
CA ASN A 37 -6.33 1.78 -0.62
C ASN A 37 -6.45 0.60 -1.60
N LEU A 38 -5.40 -0.19 -1.74
CA LEU A 38 -5.40 -1.37 -2.61
C LEU A 38 -6.29 -2.49 -2.08
N TYR A 39 -6.38 -2.68 -0.75
CA TYR A 39 -7.32 -3.64 -0.14
C TYR A 39 -8.77 -3.27 -0.38
N LYS A 40 -9.08 -1.97 -0.43
CA LYS A 40 -10.39 -1.44 -0.82
C LYS A 40 -10.69 -1.60 -2.32
N GLY A 41 -9.78 -2.17 -3.09
CA GLY A 41 -9.96 -2.46 -4.51
C GLY A 41 -9.64 -1.30 -5.45
N LYS A 42 -8.99 -0.23 -4.95
CA LYS A 42 -8.45 0.84 -5.82
C LYS A 42 -7.36 0.29 -6.74
N THR A 43 -7.15 0.96 -7.87
CA THR A 43 -6.05 0.57 -8.76
C THR A 43 -4.71 1.10 -8.25
N LEU A 44 -3.62 0.54 -8.77
CA LEU A 44 -2.27 1.01 -8.46
C LEU A 44 -2.08 2.48 -8.88
N ILE A 45 -2.69 2.86 -10.00
CA ILE A 45 -2.59 4.21 -10.57
C ILE A 45 -3.29 5.20 -9.63
N ASP A 46 -4.57 4.96 -9.30
CA ASP A 46 -5.33 5.85 -8.40
C ASP A 46 -4.65 5.97 -7.03
N THR A 47 -4.07 4.88 -6.54
CA THR A 47 -3.35 4.90 -5.26
C THR A 47 -2.04 5.68 -5.36
N ALA A 48 -1.31 5.55 -6.46
CA ALA A 48 -0.08 6.32 -6.69
C ALA A 48 -0.38 7.82 -6.83
N GLU A 49 -1.40 8.18 -7.59
CA GLU A 49 -1.87 9.57 -7.75
C GLU A 49 -2.33 10.16 -6.43
N TYR A 50 -3.14 9.43 -5.66
CA TYR A 50 -3.63 9.86 -4.35
C TYR A 50 -2.48 10.13 -3.36
N LEU A 51 -1.40 9.35 -3.44
CA LEU A 51 -0.23 9.49 -2.57
C LEU A 51 0.85 10.40 -3.16
N MET A 52 0.63 11.00 -4.33
CA MET A 52 1.62 11.78 -5.08
C MET A 52 2.95 11.03 -5.26
N LEU A 53 2.88 9.72 -5.47
CA LEU A 53 4.03 8.84 -5.71
C LEU A 53 4.15 8.49 -7.18
N SER A 54 5.38 8.31 -7.66
CA SER A 54 5.58 7.80 -9.01
C SER A 54 5.06 6.37 -9.12
N TYR A 55 4.49 6.05 -10.28
CA TYR A 55 4.00 4.70 -10.58
C TYR A 55 5.08 3.63 -10.38
N SER A 56 6.33 3.92 -10.77
CA SER A 56 7.48 3.02 -10.60
C SER A 56 7.78 2.72 -9.14
N ASN A 57 7.77 3.74 -8.27
CA ASN A 57 8.00 3.57 -6.83
C ASN A 57 6.87 2.74 -6.20
N MET A 58 5.63 3.04 -6.58
CA MET A 58 4.46 2.32 -6.09
C MET A 58 4.48 0.85 -6.55
N LYS A 59 4.87 0.58 -7.80
CA LYS A 59 5.03 -0.78 -8.33
C LYS A 59 6.11 -1.56 -7.58
N LEU A 60 7.27 -0.93 -7.30
CA LEU A 60 8.35 -1.56 -6.54
C LEU A 60 7.91 -1.85 -5.10
N PHE A 61 7.19 -0.92 -4.48
CA PHE A 61 6.62 -1.10 -3.14
C PHE A 61 5.67 -2.30 -3.08
N ILE A 62 4.73 -2.42 -4.02
CA ILE A 62 3.78 -3.55 -4.04
C ILE A 62 4.47 -4.88 -4.36
N LYS A 63 5.49 -4.87 -5.21
CA LYS A 63 6.31 -6.06 -5.42
C LYS A 63 6.95 -6.52 -4.10
N LYS A 64 7.63 -5.61 -3.38
CA LYS A 64 8.25 -5.92 -2.08
C LYS A 64 7.24 -6.37 -1.04
N TRP A 65 6.10 -5.68 -0.96
CA TRP A 65 5.01 -6.09 -0.06
C TRP A 65 4.56 -7.51 -0.39
N ASN A 66 4.32 -7.84 -1.66
CA ASN A 66 3.87 -9.18 -2.05
C ASN A 66 4.90 -10.27 -1.72
N GLU A 67 6.19 -9.98 -1.80
CA GLU A 67 7.27 -10.92 -1.52
C GLU A 67 7.56 -11.08 -0.02
N LEU A 68 7.54 -9.99 0.76
CA LEU A 68 8.08 -9.95 2.12
C LEU A 68 7.10 -9.47 3.20
N GLY A 69 5.96 -8.88 2.83
CA GLY A 69 5.01 -8.29 3.77
C GLY A 69 5.47 -6.95 4.36
N LEU A 70 5.32 -6.79 5.69
CA LEU A 70 5.80 -5.63 6.43
C LEU A 70 7.33 -5.70 6.57
N TYR A 71 8.02 -4.79 5.90
CA TYR A 71 9.45 -4.52 6.04
C TYR A 71 9.68 -3.12 6.62
#